data_AF-A0A1H0CS22-F1
#
_entry.id   AF-A0A1H0CS22-F1
#
_cell.length_a   1.000
_cell.length_b   1.000
_cell.length_c   1.000
_cell.angle_alpha   90.00
_cell.angle_beta   90.00
_cell.angle_gamma   90.00
#
_symmetry.space_group_name_H-M   'P 1'
#
loop_
_entity.id
_entity.type
_entity.pdbx_description
1 polymer ?
#
loop_
_entity_poly.entity_id
_entity_poly.type
_entity_poly.pdbx_seq_one_letter_code
_entity_poly.pdbx_strand_id
1 'polypeptide(L)'
;MRESDSVAAYFVQAALHNLRDDPVRMHAVLERSGIDPAQIEHADRRLPASAVTRFWLAMVDELGDEFFGFDSHGLPSGAFALICRGLIQEPTLGKALQQLLKGLGLFLRDIRGSLEIRGGRAAISLQTRLDDPAIRSSAEEIFLSIILGVLCWLAGRRIPLNHTRFGHPRPPHGAEPLLWGPLPEFDAPCTEVSFDASYLCLPVVQDLPALKHFLRTSPQWLVIRFRNQGLAAEVYRRLRHHDDPEWPTQTALAQEQGMTATAFRRQLEREGFSFQELKHEARRAIAFEHLRDDCLSIGEIANRAGFQEASAFHRAFRQWTGESPGHFRQRLQRSAEP
;
A
#
# COMPACT_ATOMS: atom_id res chain seq x y z
N MET A 1 -1.19 8.20 -20.62
CA MET A 1 -0.70 8.83 -19.37
C MET A 1 -1.48 10.12 -19.22
N ARG A 2 -2.16 10.36 -18.09
CA ARG A 2 -2.62 11.72 -17.76
C ARG A 2 -1.54 12.32 -16.86
N GLU A 3 -1.24 13.60 -17.01
CA GLU A 3 -0.19 14.34 -16.27
C GLU A 3 -0.48 14.51 -14.76
N SER A 4 -1.50 13.84 -14.21
CA SER A 4 -2.06 14.07 -12.87
C SER A 4 -1.69 13.02 -11.81
N ASP A 5 -0.81 12.05 -12.11
CA ASP A 5 -0.46 10.99 -11.15
C ASP A 5 0.64 11.48 -10.20
N SER A 6 0.50 11.24 -8.88
CA SER A 6 1.48 11.71 -7.88
C SER A 6 1.65 10.78 -6.66
N VAL A 7 2.76 10.99 -5.93
CA VAL A 7 3.28 10.18 -4.83
C VAL A 7 3.68 11.11 -3.69
N ALA A 8 3.54 10.69 -2.43
CA ALA A 8 4.04 11.51 -1.32
C ALA A 8 5.57 11.61 -1.34
N ALA A 9 6.10 12.79 -1.02
CA ALA A 9 7.52 13.09 -1.03
C ALA A 9 8.31 12.28 0.01
N TYR A 10 7.67 11.77 1.07
CA TYR A 10 8.34 10.95 2.08
C TYR A 10 9.05 9.72 1.48
N PHE A 11 8.53 9.13 0.40
CA PHE A 11 9.20 8.03 -0.31
C PHE A 11 10.56 8.43 -0.87
N VAL A 12 10.65 9.66 -1.40
CA VAL A 12 11.91 10.22 -1.94
C VAL A 12 12.85 10.59 -0.81
N GLN A 13 12.34 11.24 0.26
CA GLN A 13 13.13 11.53 1.46
C GLN A 13 13.75 10.26 2.06
N ALA A 14 12.95 9.21 2.20
CA ALA A 14 13.36 7.92 2.72
C ALA A 14 14.52 7.32 1.89
N ALA A 15 14.34 7.22 0.57
CA ALA A 15 15.35 6.65 -0.33
C ALA A 15 16.66 7.46 -0.36
N LEU A 16 16.60 8.78 -0.18
CA LEU A 16 17.79 9.65 -0.13
C LEU A 16 18.63 9.51 1.15
N HIS A 17 18.15 8.76 2.15
CA HIS A 17 18.83 8.66 3.44
C HIS A 17 20.31 8.26 3.32
N ASN A 18 20.66 7.35 2.40
CA ASN A 18 22.05 6.91 2.19
C ASN A 18 22.93 7.90 1.43
N LEU A 19 22.34 8.99 0.90
CA LEU A 19 23.06 10.11 0.30
C LEU A 19 23.03 11.36 1.19
N ARG A 20 22.49 11.29 2.42
CA ARG A 20 22.30 12.45 3.30
C ARG A 20 23.60 13.19 3.66
N ASP A 21 24.71 12.44 3.74
CA ASP A 21 26.03 12.97 4.08
C ASP A 21 26.80 13.48 2.84
N ASP A 22 26.22 13.32 1.64
CA ASP A 22 26.76 13.86 0.38
C ASP A 22 25.70 14.71 -0.36
N PRO A 23 25.55 15.99 0.04
CA PRO A 23 24.56 16.89 -0.55
C PRO A 23 24.74 17.09 -2.06
N VAL A 24 25.97 16.95 -2.57
CA VAL A 24 26.27 17.14 -4.01
C VAL A 24 25.68 15.98 -4.81
N ARG A 25 25.91 14.74 -4.37
CA ARG A 25 25.33 13.55 -5.01
C ARG A 25 23.81 13.53 -4.88
N MET A 26 23.28 13.85 -3.70
CA MET A 26 21.84 13.95 -3.47
C MET A 26 21.19 14.95 -4.43
N HIS A 27 21.77 16.15 -4.57
CA HIS A 27 21.24 17.18 -5.46
C HIS A 27 21.28 16.74 -6.94
N ALA A 28 22.38 16.12 -7.37
CA ALA A 28 22.52 15.61 -8.73
C ALA A 28 21.44 14.56 -9.07
N VAL A 29 21.10 13.66 -8.14
CA VAL A 29 20.02 12.69 -8.34
C VAL A 29 18.66 13.39 -8.45
N LEU A 30 18.37 14.36 -7.58
CA LEU A 30 17.12 15.11 -7.60
C LEU A 30 16.94 15.90 -8.91
N GLU A 31 17.98 16.61 -9.34
CA GLU A 31 18.00 17.37 -10.60
C GLU A 31 17.77 16.47 -11.82
N ARG A 32 18.50 15.35 -11.93
CA ARG A 32 18.30 14.35 -13.01
C ARG A 32 16.86 13.82 -13.06
N SER A 33 16.17 13.83 -11.93
CA SER A 33 14.81 13.34 -11.77
C SER A 33 13.75 14.41 -12.07
N GLY A 34 14.15 15.68 -12.15
CA GLY A 34 13.26 16.83 -12.24
C GLY A 34 12.45 17.02 -10.96
N ILE A 35 13.04 16.73 -9.80
CA ILE A 35 12.46 17.00 -8.48
C ILE A 35 13.23 18.17 -7.88
N ASP A 36 12.53 19.25 -7.58
CA ASP A 36 13.11 20.39 -6.86
C ASP A 36 13.31 19.99 -5.39
N PRO A 37 14.51 20.15 -4.80
CA PRO A 37 14.77 19.86 -3.39
C PRO A 37 13.76 20.50 -2.42
N ALA A 38 13.25 21.70 -2.71
CA ALA A 38 12.24 22.35 -1.88
C ALA A 38 10.89 21.58 -1.86
N GLN A 39 10.65 20.71 -2.86
CA GLN A 39 9.46 19.87 -2.89
C GLN A 39 9.54 18.68 -1.94
N ILE A 40 10.75 18.29 -1.52
CA ILE A 40 10.98 17.18 -0.59
C ILE A 40 11.27 17.67 0.83
N GLU A 41 11.11 18.95 1.16
CA GLU A 41 11.21 19.42 2.55
C GLU A 41 9.99 19.00 3.37
N HIS A 42 8.82 18.94 2.73
CA HIS A 42 7.56 18.55 3.34
C HIS A 42 7.17 17.13 2.88
N ALA A 43 7.17 16.18 3.81
CA ALA A 43 6.95 14.75 3.56
C ALA A 43 5.59 14.42 2.89
N ASP A 44 4.59 15.25 3.15
CA ASP A 44 3.20 15.19 2.68
C ASP A 44 2.99 15.81 1.29
N ARG A 45 3.98 16.54 0.76
CA ARG A 45 3.91 17.13 -0.58
C ARG A 45 3.82 16.04 -1.64
N ARG A 46 3.04 16.29 -2.69
CA ARG A 46 2.81 15.33 -3.77
C ARG A 46 3.74 15.63 -4.96
N LEU A 47 4.50 14.62 -5.37
CA LEU A 47 5.44 14.65 -6.50
C LEU A 47 4.85 13.90 -7.68
N PRO A 48 5.04 14.35 -8.94
CA PRO A 48 4.59 13.62 -10.10
C PRO A 48 5.17 12.19 -10.14
N ALA A 49 4.33 11.19 -10.41
CA ALA A 49 4.77 9.78 -10.44
C ALA A 49 5.86 9.53 -11.48
N SER A 50 5.86 10.29 -12.59
CA SER A 50 6.92 10.25 -13.60
C SER A 50 8.25 10.78 -13.06
N ALA A 51 8.24 11.78 -12.18
CA ALA A 51 9.44 12.29 -11.52
C ALA A 51 9.98 11.28 -10.50
N VAL A 52 9.10 10.65 -9.70
CA VAL A 52 9.49 9.59 -8.76
C VAL A 52 10.03 8.34 -9.49
N THR A 53 9.47 8.01 -10.65
CA THR A 53 9.98 6.93 -11.51
C THR A 53 11.42 7.22 -11.97
N ARG A 54 11.69 8.45 -12.46
CA ARG A 54 13.04 8.86 -12.83
C ARG A 54 13.99 8.86 -11.64
N PHE A 55 13.52 9.32 -10.47
CA PHE A 55 14.26 9.30 -9.22
C PHE A 55 14.70 7.91 -8.81
N TRP A 56 13.80 6.93 -8.82
CA TRP A 56 14.19 5.57 -8.48
C TRP A 56 15.26 5.05 -9.44
N LEU A 57 15.08 5.22 -10.76
CA LEU A 57 16.07 4.76 -11.74
C LEU A 57 17.42 5.45 -11.55
N ALA A 58 17.43 6.75 -11.26
CA ALA A 58 18.65 7.51 -10.97
C ALA A 58 19.33 7.02 -9.67
N MET A 59 18.57 6.70 -8.63
CA MET A 59 19.09 6.14 -7.39
C MET A 59 19.72 4.75 -7.58
N VAL A 60 19.07 3.88 -8.36
CA VAL A 60 19.62 2.54 -8.66
C VAL A 60 20.92 2.63 -9.44
N ASP A 61 20.98 3.54 -10.42
CA ASP A 61 22.19 3.82 -11.19
C ASP A 61 23.30 4.40 -10.31
N GLU A 62 22.96 5.33 -9.42
CA GLU A 62 23.89 6.00 -8.51
C GLU A 62 24.47 5.07 -7.43
N LEU A 63 23.67 4.14 -6.91
CA LEU A 63 24.05 3.26 -5.82
C LEU A 63 24.49 1.86 -6.29
N GLY A 64 24.15 1.48 -7.54
CA GLY A 64 24.28 0.10 -8.00
C GLY A 64 23.36 -0.88 -7.27
N ASP A 65 22.30 -0.37 -6.62
CA ASP A 65 21.43 -1.11 -5.72
C ASP A 65 19.94 -0.78 -5.96
N GLU A 66 19.15 -1.80 -6.33
CA GLU A 66 17.71 -1.76 -6.54
C GLU A 66 16.88 -1.61 -5.24
N PHE A 67 17.54 -1.67 -4.07
CA PHE A 67 16.96 -1.50 -2.74
C PHE A 67 17.57 -0.32 -1.96
N PHE A 68 18.14 0.65 -2.68
CA PHE A 68 18.54 1.97 -2.17
C PHE A 68 19.60 1.99 -1.06
N GLY A 69 20.39 0.94 -0.92
CA GLY A 69 21.41 0.82 0.13
C GLY A 69 20.82 0.57 1.51
N PHE A 70 19.54 0.20 1.63
CA PHE A 70 18.93 -0.11 2.92
C PHE A 70 19.39 -1.43 3.54
N ASP A 71 20.15 -2.22 2.79
CA ASP A 71 20.68 -3.51 3.20
C ASP A 71 22.19 -3.53 2.98
N SER A 72 22.93 -4.15 3.91
CA SER A 72 24.39 -4.26 3.87
C SER A 72 24.92 -4.99 2.63
N HIS A 73 24.10 -5.83 1.98
CA HIS A 73 24.46 -6.55 0.77
C HIS A 73 23.81 -5.94 -0.49
N GLY A 74 22.67 -5.28 -0.32
CA GLY A 74 21.91 -4.66 -1.40
C GLY A 74 21.28 -5.67 -2.36
N LEU A 75 20.53 -5.14 -3.31
CA LEU A 75 19.89 -5.85 -4.40
C LEU A 75 20.55 -5.42 -5.72
N PRO A 76 21.48 -6.20 -6.30
CA PRO A 76 22.24 -5.76 -7.46
C PRO A 76 21.33 -5.58 -8.69
N SER A 77 21.70 -4.66 -9.59
CA SER A 77 20.93 -4.38 -10.80
C SER A 77 20.59 -5.65 -11.60
N GLY A 78 19.31 -5.83 -11.92
CA GLY A 78 18.78 -6.99 -12.62
C GLY A 78 18.35 -8.15 -11.72
N ALA A 79 18.65 -8.13 -10.42
CA ALA A 79 18.17 -9.14 -9.49
C ALA A 79 16.64 -9.14 -9.39
N PHE A 80 16.01 -7.97 -9.29
CA PHE A 80 14.54 -7.86 -9.28
C PHE A 80 13.91 -8.42 -10.57
N ALA A 81 14.51 -8.10 -11.72
CA ALA A 81 14.06 -8.60 -13.01
C ALA A 81 14.19 -10.13 -13.12
N LEU A 82 15.26 -10.70 -12.58
CA LEU A 82 15.48 -12.14 -12.51
C LEU A 82 14.43 -12.83 -11.63
N ILE A 83 14.18 -12.28 -10.44
CA ILE A 83 13.14 -12.79 -9.53
C ILE A 83 11.79 -12.79 -10.26
N CYS A 84 11.38 -11.66 -10.82
CA CYS A 84 10.09 -11.51 -11.51
C CYS A 84 9.90 -12.47 -12.69
N ARG A 85 10.98 -12.85 -13.40
CA ARG A 85 10.94 -13.87 -14.47
C ARG A 85 10.56 -15.27 -13.96
N GLY A 86 10.92 -15.59 -12.71
CA GLY A 86 10.47 -16.81 -12.04
C GLY A 86 9.00 -16.73 -11.65
N LEU A 87 8.58 -15.59 -11.08
CA LEU A 87 7.24 -15.42 -10.52
C LEU A 87 6.11 -15.60 -11.54
N ILE A 88 6.32 -15.15 -12.79
CA ILE A 88 5.31 -15.29 -13.85
C ILE A 88 5.06 -16.75 -14.28
N GLN A 89 5.91 -17.68 -13.87
CA GLN A 89 5.76 -19.11 -14.17
C GLN A 89 5.02 -19.87 -13.07
N GLU A 90 4.78 -19.24 -11.92
CA GLU A 90 4.11 -19.87 -10.80
C GLU A 90 2.59 -19.97 -11.05
N PRO A 91 1.94 -21.07 -10.66
CA PRO A 91 0.53 -21.30 -10.96
C PRO A 91 -0.40 -20.45 -10.10
N THR A 92 0.04 -20.02 -8.91
CA THR A 92 -0.78 -19.28 -7.96
C THR A 92 0.01 -18.17 -7.27
N LEU A 93 -0.71 -17.15 -6.79
CA LEU A 93 -0.11 -16.04 -6.03
C LEU A 93 0.59 -16.52 -4.76
N GLY A 94 0.11 -17.57 -4.09
CA GLY A 94 0.76 -18.12 -2.92
C GLY A 94 2.15 -18.68 -3.22
N LYS A 95 2.30 -19.39 -4.34
CA LYS A 95 3.60 -19.90 -4.78
C LYS A 95 4.53 -18.77 -5.23
N ALA A 96 4.00 -17.81 -6.00
CA ALA A 96 4.74 -16.63 -6.41
C ALA A 96 5.20 -15.80 -5.21
N LEU A 97 4.37 -15.59 -4.18
CA LEU A 97 4.75 -14.88 -2.96
C LEU A 97 5.89 -15.57 -2.22
N GLN A 98 5.80 -16.89 -2.04
CA GLN A 98 6.87 -17.66 -1.41
C GLN A 98 8.18 -17.57 -2.19
N GLN A 99 8.12 -17.63 -3.53
CA GLN A 99 9.29 -17.50 -4.38
C GLN A 99 9.86 -16.07 -4.36
N LEU A 100 9.01 -15.04 -4.32
CA LEU A 100 9.42 -13.64 -4.19
C LEU A 100 10.17 -13.39 -2.88
N LEU A 101 9.60 -13.83 -1.74
CA LEU A 101 10.24 -13.70 -0.43
C LEU A 101 11.58 -14.42 -0.37
N LYS A 102 11.64 -15.65 -0.91
CA LYS A 102 12.90 -16.39 -1.01
C LYS A 102 13.90 -15.70 -1.93
N GLY A 103 13.45 -15.22 -3.08
CA GLY A 103 14.28 -14.53 -4.08
C GLY A 103 14.92 -13.27 -3.51
N LEU A 104 14.14 -12.43 -2.82
CA LEU A 104 14.66 -11.25 -2.11
C LEU A 104 15.65 -11.66 -1.01
N GLY A 105 15.34 -12.70 -0.23
CA GLY A 105 16.21 -13.22 0.84
C GLY A 105 17.49 -13.92 0.37
N LEU A 106 17.69 -14.12 -0.94
CA LEU A 106 18.99 -14.53 -1.50
C LEU A 106 19.99 -13.38 -1.56
N PHE A 107 19.50 -12.15 -1.69
CA PHE A 107 20.32 -10.94 -1.82
C PHE A 107 20.35 -10.16 -0.50
N LEU A 108 19.17 -9.88 0.05
CA LEU A 108 19.00 -9.08 1.26
C LEU A 108 19.25 -9.90 2.53
N ARG A 109 20.01 -9.33 3.46
CA ARG A 109 20.40 -9.98 4.72
C ARG A 109 19.80 -9.35 5.97
N ASP A 110 19.55 -8.06 5.91
CA ASP A 110 19.11 -7.25 7.04
C ASP A 110 17.60 -7.14 7.10
N ILE A 111 16.89 -7.34 5.98
CA ILE A 111 15.42 -7.45 5.96
C ILE A 111 15.00 -8.78 5.35
N ARG A 112 14.14 -9.51 6.06
CA ARG A 112 13.54 -10.76 5.59
C ARG A 112 12.05 -10.78 5.84
N GLY A 113 11.27 -11.11 4.81
CA GLY A 113 9.85 -11.37 4.94
C GLY A 113 9.54 -12.86 5.04
N SER A 114 8.56 -13.22 5.87
CA SER A 114 8.02 -14.57 5.97
C SER A 114 6.50 -14.56 5.78
N LEU A 115 5.97 -15.60 5.13
CA LEU A 115 4.53 -15.80 4.95
C LEU A 115 4.02 -16.86 5.93
N GLU A 116 2.98 -16.53 6.70
CA GLU A 116 2.25 -17.48 7.52
C GLU A 116 0.74 -17.40 7.24
N ILE A 117 0.04 -18.53 7.36
CA ILE A 117 -1.43 -18.58 7.22
C ILE A 117 -2.02 -18.85 8.60
N ARG A 118 -2.76 -17.88 9.15
CA ARG A 118 -3.38 -17.96 10.49
C ARG A 118 -4.87 -17.63 10.39
N GLY A 119 -5.74 -18.56 10.78
CA GLY A 119 -7.19 -18.30 10.88
C GLY A 119 -7.84 -17.78 9.60
N GLY A 120 -7.44 -18.28 8.42
CA GLY A 120 -7.96 -17.82 7.13
C GLY A 120 -7.35 -16.52 6.61
N ARG A 121 -6.31 -15.98 7.27
CA ARG A 121 -5.53 -14.82 6.80
C ARG A 121 -4.13 -15.25 6.41
N ALA A 122 -3.63 -14.64 5.34
CA ALA A 122 -2.23 -14.66 4.97
C ALA A 122 -1.54 -13.45 5.62
N ALA A 123 -0.49 -13.67 6.38
CA ALA A 123 0.29 -12.65 7.07
C ALA A 123 1.74 -12.65 6.54
N ILE A 124 2.21 -11.48 6.12
CA ILE A 124 3.61 -11.23 5.77
C ILE A 124 4.23 -10.48 6.94
N SER A 125 5.10 -11.15 7.70
CA SER A 125 5.81 -10.57 8.84
C SER A 125 7.26 -10.29 8.45
N LEU A 126 7.83 -9.19 8.95
CA LEU A 126 9.22 -8.82 8.70
C LEU A 126 10.12 -9.10 9.89
N GLN A 127 11.32 -9.58 9.60
CA GLN A 127 12.46 -9.62 10.51
C GLN A 127 13.51 -8.65 9.97
N THR A 128 13.81 -7.62 10.76
CA THR A 128 14.70 -6.54 10.37
C THR A 128 15.85 -6.42 11.37
N ARG A 129 17.08 -6.29 10.86
CA ARG A 129 18.34 -6.13 11.61
C ARG A 129 19.00 -4.80 11.25
N LEU A 130 18.21 -3.74 11.26
CA LEU A 130 18.67 -2.37 11.04
C LEU A 130 18.59 -1.61 12.35
N ASP A 131 19.72 -1.06 12.79
CA ASP A 131 19.84 -0.39 14.08
C ASP A 131 19.27 1.04 14.06
N ASP A 132 19.41 1.74 12.93
CA ASP A 132 18.85 3.09 12.76
C ASP A 132 17.32 3.01 12.59
N PRO A 133 16.52 3.58 13.51
CA PRO A 133 15.06 3.51 13.45
C PRO A 133 14.44 4.18 12.21
N ALA A 134 15.05 5.26 11.70
CA ALA A 134 14.54 5.99 10.55
C ALA A 134 14.79 5.21 9.25
N ILE A 135 15.97 4.60 9.12
CA ILE A 135 16.29 3.67 8.02
C ILE A 135 15.37 2.46 8.08
N ARG A 136 15.23 1.88 9.28
CA ARG A 136 14.42 0.68 9.48
C ARG A 136 12.98 0.88 9.02
N SER A 137 12.31 1.94 9.46
CA SER A 137 10.93 2.25 9.07
C SER A 137 10.80 2.38 7.55
N SER A 138 11.67 3.20 6.94
CA SER A 138 11.71 3.43 5.50
C SER A 138 11.90 2.14 4.69
N ALA A 139 12.86 1.32 5.12
CA ALA A 139 13.22 0.10 4.44
C ALA A 139 12.12 -0.97 4.57
N GLU A 140 11.48 -1.10 5.73
CA GLU A 140 10.34 -1.99 5.94
C GLU A 140 9.14 -1.61 5.07
N GLU A 141 8.80 -0.31 5.00
CA GLU A 141 7.70 0.19 4.16
C GLU A 141 7.97 0.00 2.67
N ILE A 142 9.20 0.27 2.20
CA ILE A 142 9.60 0.05 0.80
C ILE A 142 9.60 -1.43 0.46
N PHE A 143 10.10 -2.29 1.35
CA PHE A 143 10.10 -3.74 1.16
C PHE A 143 8.68 -4.29 1.00
N LEU A 144 7.75 -3.90 1.89
CA LEU A 144 6.34 -4.28 1.79
C LEU A 144 5.68 -3.71 0.54
N SER A 145 5.99 -2.47 0.18
CA SER A 145 5.49 -1.83 -1.05
C SER A 145 5.92 -2.59 -2.30
N ILE A 146 7.17 -3.07 -2.36
CA ILE A 146 7.66 -3.93 -3.45
C ILE A 146 6.86 -5.23 -3.50
N ILE A 147 6.71 -5.92 -2.35
CA ILE A 147 5.97 -7.19 -2.30
C ILE A 147 4.52 -7.02 -2.73
N LEU A 148 3.81 -6.06 -2.15
CA LEU A 148 2.40 -5.81 -2.44
C LEU A 148 2.20 -5.34 -3.88
N GLY A 149 3.08 -4.48 -4.39
CA GLY A 149 3.07 -4.02 -5.78
C GLY A 149 3.21 -5.19 -6.76
N VAL A 150 4.16 -6.09 -6.52
CA VAL A 150 4.37 -7.30 -7.34
C VAL A 150 3.17 -8.24 -7.24
N LEU A 151 2.67 -8.53 -6.04
CA LEU A 151 1.50 -9.41 -5.88
C LEU A 151 0.28 -8.88 -6.59
N CYS A 152 -0.01 -7.59 -6.43
CA CYS A 152 -1.12 -6.94 -7.10
C CYS A 152 -0.93 -7.02 -8.63
N TRP A 153 0.27 -6.77 -9.13
CA TRP A 153 0.60 -6.88 -10.55
C TRP A 153 0.37 -8.31 -11.07
N LEU A 154 0.95 -9.32 -10.42
CA LEU A 154 0.78 -10.74 -10.76
C LEU A 154 -0.69 -11.17 -10.79
N ALA A 155 -1.49 -10.65 -9.85
CA ALA A 155 -2.92 -10.93 -9.76
C ALA A 155 -3.77 -10.20 -10.82
N GLY A 156 -3.21 -9.16 -11.45
CA GLY A 156 -3.96 -8.24 -12.30
C GLY A 156 -4.96 -7.36 -11.53
N ARG A 157 -4.97 -7.42 -10.20
CA ARG A 157 -5.93 -6.70 -9.34
C ARG A 157 -5.28 -6.30 -8.01
N ARG A 158 -5.92 -5.41 -7.26
CA ARG A 158 -5.47 -5.06 -5.92
C ARG A 158 -5.79 -6.16 -4.91
N ILE A 159 -4.91 -6.34 -3.93
CA ILE A 159 -5.12 -7.17 -2.76
C ILE A 159 -5.36 -6.23 -1.56
N PRO A 160 -6.59 -6.16 -1.03
CA PRO A 160 -6.88 -5.31 0.12
C PRO A 160 -6.26 -5.88 1.40
N LEU A 161 -5.65 -5.02 2.20
CA LEU A 161 -5.08 -5.40 3.49
C LEU A 161 -6.14 -5.38 4.58
N ASN A 162 -6.31 -6.49 5.30
CA ASN A 162 -7.18 -6.61 6.47
C ASN A 162 -6.57 -5.99 7.72
N HIS A 163 -5.25 -6.02 7.85
CA HIS A 163 -4.55 -5.47 8.99
C HIS A 163 -3.12 -5.11 8.64
N THR A 164 -2.64 -4.01 9.19
CA THR A 164 -1.27 -3.52 9.05
C THR A 164 -0.76 -3.11 10.41
N ARG A 165 0.42 -3.60 10.77
CA ARG A 165 1.11 -3.31 12.01
C ARG A 165 2.52 -2.91 11.65
N PHE A 166 2.98 -1.80 12.19
CA PHE A 166 4.35 -1.34 12.06
C PHE A 166 5.03 -1.46 13.41
N GLY A 167 6.21 -2.07 13.40
CA GLY A 167 7.06 -2.19 14.59
C GLY A 167 7.86 -0.93 14.92
N HIS A 168 7.63 0.15 14.18
CA HIS A 168 8.22 1.46 14.39
C HIS A 168 7.16 2.46 14.87
N PRO A 169 7.58 3.60 15.46
CA PRO A 169 6.68 4.66 15.85
C PRO A 169 5.91 5.24 14.66
N ARG A 170 4.77 5.86 14.97
CA ARG A 170 3.97 6.57 13.97
C ARG A 170 4.78 7.73 13.37
N PRO A 171 4.98 7.78 12.03
CA PRO A 171 5.67 8.88 11.41
C PRO A 171 4.82 10.17 11.49
N PRO A 172 5.44 11.37 11.51
CA PRO A 172 4.73 12.65 11.59
C PRO A 172 3.70 12.86 10.47
N HIS A 173 3.97 12.37 9.26
CA HIS A 173 3.07 12.44 8.11
C HIS A 173 1.95 11.39 8.12
N GLY A 174 1.92 10.50 9.13
CA GLY A 174 0.99 9.38 9.21
C GLY A 174 1.27 8.29 8.18
N ALA A 175 0.43 7.26 8.16
CA ALA A 175 0.48 6.21 7.15
C ALA A 175 -0.56 6.48 6.06
N GLU A 176 -0.21 6.16 4.82
CA GLU A 176 -1.07 6.32 3.66
C GLU A 176 -2.23 5.32 3.69
N PRO A 177 -3.50 5.73 3.92
CA PRO A 177 -4.60 4.80 4.16
C PRO A 177 -4.94 3.93 2.95
N LEU A 178 -4.78 4.49 1.74
CA LEU A 178 -4.96 3.76 0.49
C LEU A 178 -3.81 2.79 0.20
N LEU A 179 -2.77 2.71 1.02
CA LEU A 179 -1.72 1.70 0.89
C LEU A 179 -1.79 0.72 2.07
N TRP A 180 -1.80 1.25 3.29
CA TRP A 180 -1.69 0.49 4.52
C TRP A 180 -3.04 0.13 5.15
N GLY A 181 -4.15 0.50 4.51
CA GLY A 181 -5.49 0.38 5.08
C GLY A 181 -5.81 1.51 6.05
N PRO A 182 -7.02 1.53 6.61
CA PRO A 182 -7.56 2.73 7.25
C PRO A 182 -7.06 2.94 8.68
N LEU A 183 -6.49 1.90 9.30
CA LEU A 183 -6.08 1.94 10.71
C LEU A 183 -4.82 1.09 10.94
N PRO A 184 -3.65 1.50 10.42
CA PRO A 184 -2.41 0.84 10.76
C PRO A 184 -2.10 1.03 12.26
N GLU A 185 -1.71 -0.05 12.91
CA GLU A 185 -1.17 -0.03 14.27
C GLU A 185 0.33 0.32 14.19
N PHE A 186 0.80 1.17 15.11
CA PHE A 186 2.22 1.52 15.24
C PHE A 186 2.74 1.00 16.57
N ASP A 187 4.06 0.99 16.74
CA ASP A 187 4.73 0.50 17.96
C ASP A 187 4.38 -0.98 18.28
N ALA A 188 4.10 -1.76 17.23
CA ALA A 188 3.83 -3.19 17.37
C ALA A 188 5.13 -3.98 17.66
N PRO A 189 5.05 -5.22 18.19
CA PRO A 189 6.23 -6.05 18.39
C PRO A 189 6.99 -6.41 17.10
N CYS A 190 6.29 -6.40 15.96
CA CYS A 190 6.87 -6.64 14.65
C CYS A 190 6.05 -5.94 13.55
N THR A 191 6.71 -5.66 12.42
CA THR A 191 6.03 -5.16 11.22
C THR A 191 5.37 -6.33 10.48
N GLU A 192 4.06 -6.23 10.25
CA GLU A 192 3.25 -7.28 9.64
C GLU A 192 2.10 -6.67 8.83
N VAL A 193 1.87 -7.20 7.63
CA VAL A 193 0.64 -6.94 6.84
C VAL A 193 -0.11 -8.24 6.64
N SER A 194 -1.44 -8.19 6.68
CA SER A 194 -2.26 -9.37 6.42
C SER A 194 -3.44 -9.09 5.51
N PHE A 195 -3.85 -10.11 4.76
CA PHE A 195 -4.98 -10.11 3.84
C PHE A 195 -5.68 -11.47 3.84
N ASP A 196 -6.85 -11.57 3.22
CA ASP A 196 -7.61 -12.83 3.14
C ASP A 196 -6.81 -13.93 2.41
N ALA A 197 -6.65 -15.10 3.03
CA ALA A 197 -5.82 -16.17 2.48
C ALA A 197 -6.33 -16.71 1.12
N SER A 198 -7.62 -16.49 0.79
CA SER A 198 -8.17 -16.89 -0.52
C SER A 198 -7.47 -16.21 -1.70
N TYR A 199 -6.88 -15.02 -1.50
CA TYR A 199 -6.08 -14.36 -2.54
C TYR A 199 -4.86 -15.21 -2.93
N LEU A 200 -4.29 -16.02 -2.04
CA LEU A 200 -3.15 -16.89 -2.36
C LEU A 200 -3.50 -17.97 -3.39
N CYS A 201 -4.79 -18.28 -3.56
CA CYS A 201 -5.27 -19.26 -4.54
C CYS A 201 -5.50 -18.65 -5.93
N LEU A 202 -5.43 -17.32 -6.08
CA LEU A 202 -5.62 -16.68 -7.38
C LEU A 202 -4.51 -17.11 -8.34
N PRO A 203 -4.83 -17.30 -9.63
CA PRO A 203 -3.83 -17.60 -10.64
C PRO A 203 -2.93 -16.38 -10.88
N VAL A 204 -1.67 -16.62 -11.23
CA VAL A 204 -0.84 -15.58 -11.83
C VAL A 204 -1.35 -15.34 -13.25
N VAL A 205 -1.74 -14.11 -13.56
CA VAL A 205 -2.34 -13.75 -14.86
C VAL A 205 -1.38 -12.98 -15.77
N GLN A 206 -0.13 -12.82 -15.35
CA GLN A 206 0.89 -12.07 -16.10
C GLN A 206 1.80 -13.00 -16.90
N ASP A 207 2.13 -12.58 -18.12
CA ASP A 207 2.98 -13.32 -19.05
C ASP A 207 4.32 -12.59 -19.31
N LEU A 208 5.17 -13.18 -20.16
CA LEU A 208 6.48 -12.59 -20.49
C LEU A 208 6.37 -11.22 -21.19
N PRO A 209 5.47 -11.00 -22.17
CA PRO A 209 5.18 -9.66 -22.69
C PRO A 209 4.80 -8.64 -21.61
N ALA A 210 3.87 -8.99 -20.71
CA ALA A 210 3.47 -8.13 -19.61
C ALA A 210 4.64 -7.83 -18.66
N LEU A 211 5.50 -8.82 -18.38
CA LEU A 211 6.71 -8.64 -17.59
C LEU A 211 7.69 -7.65 -18.23
N LYS A 212 7.92 -7.74 -19.54
CA LYS A 212 8.77 -6.78 -20.25
C LYS A 212 8.24 -5.36 -20.13
N HIS A 213 6.92 -5.19 -20.22
CA HIS A 213 6.28 -3.89 -20.02
C HIS A 213 6.40 -3.41 -18.57
N PHE A 214 6.13 -4.30 -17.61
CA PHE A 214 6.26 -4.02 -16.18
C PHE A 214 7.68 -3.55 -15.83
N LEU A 215 8.73 -4.27 -16.26
CA LEU A 215 10.12 -3.93 -15.94
C LEU A 215 10.60 -2.65 -16.64
N ARG A 216 10.24 -2.43 -17.91
CA ARG A 216 10.59 -1.18 -18.62
C ARG A 216 10.02 0.07 -18.00
N THR A 217 8.91 -0.14 -17.30
CA THR A 217 8.17 0.94 -16.68
C THR A 217 8.29 0.90 -15.16
N SER A 218 8.97 -0.10 -14.59
CA SER A 218 9.28 -0.20 -13.18
C SER A 218 10.19 0.97 -12.79
N PRO A 219 9.92 1.64 -11.66
CA PRO A 219 9.06 1.26 -10.55
C PRO A 219 7.70 1.93 -10.62
N GLN A 220 7.33 2.51 -11.76
CA GLN A 220 6.06 3.21 -11.90
C GLN A 220 4.91 2.31 -11.44
N TRP A 221 4.92 1.00 -11.70
CA TRP A 221 3.84 0.11 -11.27
C TRP A 221 3.82 -0.20 -9.78
N LEU A 222 5.00 -0.21 -9.14
CA LEU A 222 5.12 -0.31 -7.69
C LEU A 222 4.53 0.97 -7.08
N VAL A 223 4.91 2.13 -7.61
CA VAL A 223 4.48 3.45 -7.13
C VAL A 223 3.01 3.80 -7.49
N ILE A 224 2.53 3.43 -8.68
CA ILE A 224 1.22 3.80 -9.27
C ILE A 224 0.09 2.87 -8.82
N ARG A 225 0.34 1.71 -8.20
CA ARG A 225 -0.75 0.96 -7.54
C ARG A 225 -1.13 1.54 -6.17
N PHE A 226 -0.40 2.56 -5.72
CA PHE A 226 -0.63 3.31 -4.49
C PHE A 226 -1.26 4.69 -4.75
N ARG A 227 -2.12 4.80 -5.78
CA ARG A 227 -2.75 6.06 -6.21
C ARG A 227 -3.53 6.74 -5.09
N ASN A 228 -3.09 7.95 -4.72
CA ASN A 228 -3.90 8.91 -3.95
C ASN A 228 -4.50 10.01 -4.82
N GLN A 229 -4.39 9.88 -6.14
CA GLN A 229 -4.99 10.75 -7.14
C GLN A 229 -5.46 9.93 -8.34
N GLY A 230 -6.51 10.41 -9.02
CA GLY A 230 -7.23 9.65 -10.04
C GLY A 230 -8.67 9.39 -9.63
N LEU A 231 -9.41 8.73 -10.51
CA LEU A 231 -10.84 8.49 -10.31
C LEU A 231 -11.09 7.68 -9.03
N ALA A 232 -10.23 6.72 -8.71
CA ALA A 232 -10.39 5.86 -7.53
C ALA A 232 -10.24 6.63 -6.21
N ALA A 233 -9.25 7.53 -6.12
CA ALA A 233 -9.02 8.34 -4.93
C ALA A 233 -10.12 9.39 -4.75
N GLU A 234 -10.61 9.98 -5.84
CA GLU A 234 -11.74 10.92 -5.82
C GLU A 234 -13.02 10.22 -5.35
N VAL A 235 -13.31 9.05 -5.92
CA VAL A 235 -14.43 8.21 -5.52
C VAL A 235 -14.31 7.79 -4.06
N TYR A 236 -13.14 7.34 -3.61
CA TYR A 236 -12.90 6.99 -2.21
C TYR A 236 -13.15 8.17 -1.28
N ARG A 237 -12.62 9.36 -1.60
CA ARG A 237 -12.78 10.57 -0.79
C ARG A 237 -14.25 10.99 -0.75
N ARG A 238 -14.93 10.97 -1.89
CA ARG A 238 -16.36 11.27 -2.01
C ARG A 238 -17.21 10.31 -1.19
N LEU A 239 -16.87 9.02 -1.18
CA LEU A 239 -17.53 8.00 -0.36
C LEU A 239 -17.22 8.15 1.13
N ARG A 240 -15.99 8.54 1.49
CA ARG A 240 -15.55 8.71 2.88
C ARG A 240 -16.21 9.91 3.56
N HIS A 241 -16.41 11.00 2.82
CA HIS A 241 -17.06 12.22 3.31
C HIS A 241 -18.56 12.27 2.92
N HIS A 242 -19.16 11.10 2.73
CA HIS A 242 -20.58 11.02 2.43
C HIS A 242 -21.40 11.00 3.72
N ASP A 243 -22.12 12.07 4.00
CA ASP A 243 -22.88 12.22 5.25
C ASP A 243 -24.27 11.59 5.19
N ASP A 244 -24.81 11.35 4.00
CA ASP A 244 -26.15 10.78 3.84
C ASP A 244 -26.16 9.25 4.09
N PRO A 245 -27.22 8.70 4.71
CA PRO A 245 -27.36 7.25 4.93
C PRO A 245 -27.40 6.46 3.62
N GLU A 246 -27.89 7.07 2.53
CA GLU A 246 -28.01 6.44 1.23
C GLU A 246 -26.71 6.59 0.42
N TRP A 247 -25.89 5.55 0.44
CA TRP A 247 -24.61 5.57 -0.26
C TRP A 247 -24.77 5.68 -1.78
N PRO A 248 -23.93 6.49 -2.44
CA PRO A 248 -24.08 6.76 -3.86
C PRO A 248 -23.85 5.49 -4.68
N THR A 249 -24.51 5.41 -5.83
CA THR A 249 -24.34 4.29 -6.76
C THR A 249 -23.16 4.57 -7.71
N GLN A 250 -22.63 3.51 -8.33
CA GLN A 250 -21.61 3.66 -9.36
C GLN A 250 -22.08 4.57 -10.50
N THR A 251 -23.36 4.49 -10.88
CA THR A 251 -23.93 5.32 -11.95
C THR A 251 -23.99 6.78 -11.53
N ALA A 252 -24.38 7.07 -10.29
CA ALA A 252 -24.42 8.43 -9.76
C ALA A 252 -23.03 9.08 -9.76
N LEU A 253 -22.02 8.38 -9.21
CA LEU A 253 -20.64 8.89 -9.23
C LEU A 253 -20.06 9.00 -10.64
N ALA A 254 -20.44 8.11 -11.57
CA ALA A 254 -20.03 8.24 -12.96
C ALA A 254 -20.59 9.51 -13.61
N GLN A 255 -21.85 9.85 -13.33
CA GLN A 255 -22.50 11.08 -13.80
C GLN A 255 -21.87 12.34 -13.21
N GLU A 256 -21.56 12.33 -11.90
CA GLU A 256 -20.83 13.43 -11.23
C GLU A 256 -19.48 13.71 -11.92
N GLN A 257 -18.84 12.67 -12.46
CA GLN A 257 -17.55 12.76 -13.15
C GLN A 257 -17.67 12.99 -14.67
N GLY A 258 -18.88 13.20 -15.19
CA GLY A 258 -19.13 13.38 -16.62
C GLY A 258 -18.83 12.15 -17.49
N MET A 259 -18.89 10.94 -16.91
CA MET A 259 -18.55 9.68 -17.56
C MET A 259 -19.77 8.75 -17.68
N THR A 260 -19.76 7.88 -18.69
CA THR A 260 -20.68 6.73 -18.69
C THR A 260 -20.25 5.71 -17.64
N ALA A 261 -21.21 4.94 -17.08
CA ALA A 261 -20.91 3.92 -16.08
C ALA A 261 -19.86 2.90 -16.55
N THR A 262 -19.86 2.56 -17.84
CA THR A 262 -18.87 1.65 -18.45
C THR A 262 -17.48 2.29 -18.54
N ALA A 263 -17.39 3.55 -18.97
CA ALA A 263 -16.12 4.27 -19.03
C ALA A 263 -15.53 4.47 -17.63
N PHE A 264 -16.37 4.79 -16.65
CA PHE A 264 -16.00 4.92 -15.24
C PHE A 264 -15.48 3.61 -14.67
N ARG A 265 -16.20 2.49 -14.89
CA ARG A 265 -15.76 1.15 -14.45
C ARG A 265 -14.40 0.79 -15.02
N ARG A 266 -14.25 0.92 -16.35
CA ARG A 266 -13.01 0.60 -17.04
C ARG A 266 -11.86 1.49 -16.56
N GLN A 267 -12.14 2.76 -16.24
CA GLN A 267 -11.13 3.65 -15.69
C GLN A 267 -10.71 3.17 -14.29
N LEU A 268 -11.64 2.87 -13.39
CA LEU A 268 -11.33 2.31 -12.07
C LEU A 268 -10.52 1.00 -12.17
N GLU A 269 -10.90 0.10 -13.08
CA GLU A 269 -10.17 -1.16 -13.34
C GLU A 269 -8.73 -0.90 -13.80
N ARG A 270 -8.51 0.13 -14.64
CA ARG A 270 -7.15 0.59 -15.01
C ARG A 270 -6.39 1.22 -13.85
N GLU A 271 -7.08 1.71 -12.83
CA GLU A 271 -6.49 2.15 -11.57
C GLU A 271 -6.28 0.99 -10.58
N GLY A 272 -6.75 -0.21 -10.91
CA GLY A 272 -6.63 -1.41 -10.08
C GLY A 272 -7.74 -1.57 -9.05
N PHE A 273 -8.84 -0.82 -9.17
CA PHE A 273 -9.95 -0.83 -8.23
C PHE A 273 -11.27 -1.18 -8.90
N SER A 274 -12.15 -1.86 -8.18
CA SER A 274 -13.59 -1.86 -8.46
C SER A 274 -14.31 -0.84 -7.58
N PHE A 275 -15.48 -0.37 -8.02
CA PHE A 275 -16.32 0.49 -7.21
C PHE A 275 -16.70 -0.16 -5.86
N GLN A 276 -16.93 -1.48 -5.85
CA GLN A 276 -17.27 -2.21 -4.62
C GLN A 276 -16.09 -2.29 -3.64
N GLU A 277 -14.87 -2.47 -4.12
CA GLU A 277 -13.66 -2.43 -3.27
C GLU A 277 -13.49 -1.05 -2.63
N LEU A 278 -13.63 0.04 -3.40
CA LEU A 278 -13.56 1.40 -2.88
C LEU A 278 -14.66 1.69 -1.85
N LYS A 279 -15.88 1.23 -2.13
CA LYS A 279 -17.01 1.32 -1.20
C LYS A 279 -16.72 0.58 0.10
N HIS A 280 -16.25 -0.66 0.03
CA HIS A 280 -15.89 -1.43 1.23
C HIS A 280 -14.79 -0.77 2.05
N GLU A 281 -13.75 -0.23 1.40
CA GLU A 281 -12.66 0.43 2.10
C GLU A 281 -13.12 1.73 2.78
N ALA A 282 -13.95 2.54 2.10
CA ALA A 282 -14.52 3.75 2.69
C ALA A 282 -15.41 3.44 3.90
N ARG A 283 -16.28 2.41 3.80
CA ARG A 283 -17.12 1.95 4.93
C ARG A 283 -16.26 1.53 6.12
N ARG A 284 -15.18 0.80 5.85
CA ARG A 284 -14.26 0.32 6.86
C ARG A 284 -13.53 1.48 7.53
N ALA A 285 -13.10 2.48 6.76
CA ALA A 285 -12.49 3.69 7.30
C ALA A 285 -13.44 4.46 8.23
N ILE A 286 -14.68 4.72 7.80
CA ILE A 286 -15.71 5.40 8.59
C ILE A 286 -16.01 4.60 9.88
N ALA A 287 -16.11 3.28 9.78
CA ALA A 287 -16.34 2.42 10.94
C ALA A 287 -15.22 2.55 11.98
N PHE A 288 -13.95 2.46 11.56
CA PHE A 288 -12.83 2.59 12.50
C PHE A 288 -12.69 4.00 13.08
N GLU A 289 -12.98 5.03 12.29
CA GLU A 289 -12.95 6.42 12.72
C GLU A 289 -13.98 6.66 13.84
N HIS A 290 -15.23 6.24 13.64
CA HIS A 290 -16.28 6.39 14.64
C HIS A 290 -16.18 5.40 15.80
N LEU A 291 -15.48 4.28 15.67
CA LEU A 291 -15.26 3.35 16.79
C LEU A 291 -14.37 3.93 17.90
N ARG A 292 -13.71 5.06 17.65
CA ARG A 292 -12.97 5.82 18.66
C ARG A 292 -13.85 6.82 19.41
N ASP A 293 -15.08 7.06 18.94
CA ASP A 293 -16.02 7.98 19.56
C ASP A 293 -16.95 7.21 20.51
N ASP A 294 -16.79 7.45 21.80
CA ASP A 294 -17.56 6.80 22.85
C ASP A 294 -19.02 7.24 22.91
N CYS A 295 -19.36 8.36 22.26
CA CYS A 295 -20.73 8.87 22.20
C CYS A 295 -21.60 8.11 21.19
N LEU A 296 -21.00 7.36 20.25
CA LEU A 296 -21.73 6.66 19.19
C LEU A 296 -21.97 5.20 19.54
N SER A 297 -23.24 4.78 19.54
CA SER A 297 -23.60 3.37 19.64
C SER A 297 -23.11 2.58 18.42
N ILE A 298 -22.90 1.27 18.59
CA ILE A 298 -22.47 0.38 17.49
C ILE A 298 -23.48 0.41 16.31
N GLY A 299 -24.77 0.59 16.61
CA GLY A 299 -25.82 0.73 15.60
C GLY A 299 -25.71 2.03 14.81
N GLU A 300 -25.44 3.16 15.48
CA GLU A 300 -25.21 4.45 14.80
C GLU A 300 -23.95 4.41 13.92
N ILE A 301 -22.88 3.76 14.39
CA ILE A 301 -21.67 3.54 13.59
C ILE A 301 -21.99 2.70 12.36
N ALA A 302 -22.78 1.63 12.49
CA ALA A 302 -23.19 0.80 11.36
C ALA A 302 -23.94 1.62 10.30
N ASN A 303 -24.87 2.47 10.73
CA ASN A 303 -25.65 3.33 9.84
C ASN A 303 -24.76 4.35 9.12
N ARG A 304 -23.88 5.07 9.86
CA ARG A 304 -22.92 6.01 9.28
C ARG A 304 -21.93 5.35 8.32
N ALA A 305 -21.49 4.14 8.64
CA ALA A 305 -20.67 3.32 7.75
C ALA A 305 -21.48 2.70 6.57
N GLY A 306 -22.75 3.06 6.38
CA GLY A 306 -23.54 2.67 5.22
C GLY A 306 -24.08 1.25 5.23
N PHE A 307 -24.21 0.62 6.39
CA PHE A 307 -24.87 -0.66 6.55
C PHE A 307 -26.34 -0.44 6.90
N GLN A 308 -27.24 -1.08 6.14
CA GLN A 308 -28.68 -1.03 6.43
C GLN A 308 -29.03 -1.76 7.74
N GLU A 309 -28.25 -2.79 8.09
CA GLU A 309 -28.51 -3.64 9.24
C GLU A 309 -27.25 -3.79 10.10
N ALA A 310 -27.40 -3.64 11.42
CA ALA A 310 -26.30 -3.81 12.37
C ALA A 310 -25.69 -5.22 12.31
N SER A 311 -26.50 -6.24 12.02
CA SER A 311 -26.02 -7.62 11.85
C SER A 311 -25.06 -7.77 10.66
N ALA A 312 -25.30 -7.06 9.55
CA ALA A 312 -24.41 -7.03 8.40
C ALA A 312 -23.09 -6.33 8.72
N PHE A 313 -23.16 -5.22 9.48
CA PHE A 313 -21.97 -4.54 9.99
C PHE A 313 -21.13 -5.44 10.89
N HIS A 314 -21.74 -6.12 11.87
CA HIS A 314 -21.04 -7.04 12.76
C HIS A 314 -20.30 -8.15 12.01
N ARG A 315 -20.93 -8.75 11.00
CA ARG A 315 -20.29 -9.78 10.15
C ARG A 315 -19.12 -9.21 9.36
N ALA A 316 -19.32 -8.06 8.70
CA ALA A 316 -18.27 -7.42 7.92
C ALA A 316 -17.09 -7.00 8.81
N PHE A 317 -17.37 -6.39 9.97
CA PHE A 317 -16.35 -5.96 10.91
C PHE A 317 -15.53 -7.13 11.47
N ARG A 318 -16.20 -8.25 11.79
CA ARG A 318 -15.52 -9.46 12.23
C ARG A 318 -14.68 -10.09 11.13
N GLN A 319 -15.11 -10.02 9.87
CA GLN A 319 -14.29 -10.44 8.74
C GLN A 319 -13.03 -9.56 8.62
N TRP A 320 -13.17 -8.24 8.79
CA TRP A 320 -12.07 -7.29 8.70
C TRP A 320 -11.04 -7.46 9.82
N THR A 321 -11.50 -7.49 11.07
CA THR A 321 -10.64 -7.40 12.27
C THR A 321 -10.40 -8.74 12.95
N GLY A 322 -11.35 -9.67 12.84
CA GLY A 322 -11.34 -10.96 13.53
C GLY A 322 -12.11 -10.94 14.85
N GLU A 323 -12.49 -9.75 15.31
CA GLU A 323 -13.21 -9.51 16.55
C GLU A 323 -14.52 -8.74 16.31
N SER A 324 -15.36 -8.63 17.34
CA SER A 324 -16.60 -7.85 17.23
C SER A 324 -16.32 -6.34 17.37
N PRO A 325 -17.15 -5.47 16.75
CA PRO A 325 -17.00 -4.01 16.90
C PRO A 325 -16.92 -3.53 18.35
N GLY A 326 -17.71 -4.12 19.26
CA GLY A 326 -17.72 -3.75 20.68
C GLY A 326 -16.44 -4.18 21.41
N HIS A 327 -15.93 -5.37 21.13
CA HIS A 327 -14.66 -5.85 21.70
C HIS A 327 -13.48 -5.02 21.20
N PHE A 328 -13.48 -4.68 19.90
CA PHE A 328 -12.48 -3.80 19.30
C PHE A 328 -12.47 -2.42 19.98
N ARG A 329 -13.65 -1.83 20.23
CA ARG A 329 -13.78 -0.56 20.95
C ARG A 329 -13.21 -0.63 22.36
N GLN A 330 -13.55 -1.66 23.13
CA GLN A 330 -13.01 -1.85 24.48
C GLN A 330 -11.48 -1.99 24.47
N ARG A 331 -10.93 -2.68 23.47
CA ARG A 331 -9.47 -2.78 23.29
C ARG A 331 -8.85 -1.43 23.00
N LEU A 332 -9.43 -0.64 22.09
CA LEU A 332 -8.96 0.72 21.80
C LEU A 332 -8.95 1.61 23.05
N GLN A 333 -10.01 1.55 23.87
CA GLN A 333 -10.13 2.31 25.11
C GLN A 333 -9.05 1.90 26.13
N ARG A 334 -8.81 0.60 26.31
CA ARG A 334 -7.74 0.09 27.19
C ARG A 334 -6.34 0.46 26.74
N SER A 335 -6.12 0.65 25.45
CA SER A 335 -4.84 1.13 24.90
C SER A 335 -4.68 2.65 24.98
N ALA A 336 -5.76 3.39 25.25
CA ALA A 336 -5.76 4.85 25.39
C ALA A 336 -5.75 5.32 26.86
N GLU A 337 -5.96 4.42 27.83
CA GLU A 337 -5.75 4.69 29.25
C GLU A 337 -4.23 4.68 29.57
N PRO A 338 -3.69 5.73 30.22
CA PRO A 338 -2.26 5.90 30.46
C PRO A 338 -1.66 4.94 31.50
#